data_AF-A0A9D8RHN4-F1
#
_entry.id   AF-A0A9D8RHN4-F1
#
_cell.length_a   1.000
_cell.length_b   1.000
_cell.length_c   1.000
_cell.angle_alpha   90.00
_cell.angle_beta   90.00
_cell.angle_gamma   90.00
#
_symmetry.space_group_name_H-M   'P 1'
#
loop_
_entity.id
_entity.type
_entity.pdbx_description
1 polymer ?
#
loop_
_entity_poly.entity_id
_entity_poly.type
_entity_poly.pdbx_seq_one_letter_code
_entity_poly.pdbx_strand_id
1 'polypeptide(L)'
;MEISNKNAYSELYVNDAQKTIAHSFDYAVNKMNFTLKDYAELFANFEYIHLIEKGDPHYIAGVSGIELAKAVCKISNKSFGILPYCPGVEFWTGWIIAYYQWLRNLSYKFILDRFSVERFEMAYPTFHESNKKRMFEYMDKVIFGEEK
;
A
#
# COMPACT_ATOMS: atom_id res chain seq x y z
N MET A 1 -4.26 19.71 20.95
CA MET A 1 -5.36 18.91 20.41
C MET A 1 -4.83 17.49 20.30
N GLU A 2 -5.05 16.66 21.32
CA GLU A 2 -4.62 15.26 21.29
C GLU A 2 -5.49 14.53 20.27
N ILE A 3 -4.91 14.21 19.10
CA ILE A 3 -5.53 13.28 18.18
C ILE A 3 -5.38 11.90 18.83
N SER A 4 -6.32 11.55 19.70
CA SER A 4 -6.60 10.17 20.06
C SER A 4 -7.13 9.44 18.81
N ASN A 5 -6.25 9.14 17.84
CA ASN A 5 -6.59 8.25 16.74
C ASN A 5 -6.13 6.86 17.09
N LYS A 6 -7.08 6.01 17.46
CA LYS A 6 -6.89 4.57 17.49
C LYS A 6 -6.45 4.15 16.08
N ASN A 7 -5.31 3.48 15.97
CA ASN A 7 -4.87 2.89 14.71
C ASN A 7 -5.98 2.02 14.12
N ALA A 8 -5.95 1.80 12.80
CA ALA A 8 -7.04 1.12 12.09
C ALA A 8 -7.34 -0.29 12.65
N TYR A 9 -6.29 -0.99 13.08
CA TYR A 9 -6.37 -2.35 13.64
C TYR A 9 -5.16 -2.64 14.55
N SER A 10 -5.07 -3.87 15.07
CA SER A 10 -3.97 -4.30 15.97
C SER A 10 -2.59 -4.20 15.33
N GLU A 11 -1.60 -3.70 16.07
CA GLU A 11 -0.20 -3.62 15.63
C GLU A 11 0.37 -4.97 15.19
N LEU A 12 -0.15 -6.07 15.77
CA LEU A 12 0.26 -7.44 15.46
C LEU A 12 0.18 -7.76 13.96
N TYR A 13 -0.79 -7.19 13.24
CA TYR A 13 -0.99 -7.48 11.81
C TYR A 13 -0.30 -6.48 10.87
N VAL A 14 0.36 -5.44 11.40
CA VAL A 14 0.95 -4.38 10.56
C VAL A 14 2.03 -4.92 9.65
N ASN A 15 2.93 -5.76 10.19
CA ASN A 15 4.01 -6.33 9.40
C ASN A 15 3.49 -7.24 8.28
N ASP A 16 2.47 -8.04 8.57
CA ASP A 16 1.83 -8.92 7.59
C ASP A 16 1.10 -8.11 6.51
N ALA A 17 0.32 -7.10 6.91
CA ALA A 17 -0.33 -6.19 5.98
C ALA A 17 0.68 -5.50 5.04
N GLN A 18 1.78 -4.98 5.59
CA GLN A 18 2.85 -4.36 4.80
C GLN A 18 3.44 -5.33 3.79
N LYS A 19 3.81 -6.54 4.21
CA LYS A 19 4.37 -7.56 3.31
C LYS A 19 3.38 -7.97 2.22
N THR A 20 2.13 -8.24 2.60
CA THR A 20 1.09 -8.70 1.66
C THR A 20 0.79 -7.63 0.63
N ILE A 21 0.60 -6.38 1.04
CA ILE A 21 0.29 -5.27 0.13
C ILE A 21 1.51 -4.90 -0.72
N ALA A 22 2.72 -4.85 -0.15
CA ALA A 22 3.94 -4.57 -0.91
C ALA A 22 4.21 -5.61 -2.01
N HIS A 23 4.11 -6.90 -1.68
CA HIS A 23 4.24 -7.97 -2.69
C HIS A 23 3.12 -7.94 -3.73
N SER A 24 1.93 -7.50 -3.35
CA SER A 24 0.80 -7.35 -4.25
C SER A 24 1.06 -6.28 -5.32
N PHE A 25 1.55 -5.12 -4.90
CA PHE A 25 1.97 -4.04 -5.80
C PHE A 25 3.14 -4.45 -6.69
N ASP A 26 4.18 -5.05 -6.10
CA ASP A 26 5.33 -5.58 -6.83
C ASP A 26 4.94 -6.56 -7.93
N TYR A 27 4.10 -7.54 -7.58
CA TYR A 27 3.67 -8.57 -8.51
C TYR A 27 2.82 -7.99 -9.64
N ALA A 28 1.90 -7.08 -9.32
CA ALA A 28 1.05 -6.47 -10.34
C ALA A 28 1.87 -5.71 -11.40
N VAL A 29 2.86 -4.94 -10.97
CA VAL A 29 3.71 -4.16 -11.87
C VAL A 29 4.69 -5.05 -12.62
N ASN A 30 5.48 -5.84 -11.90
CA ASN A 30 6.61 -6.58 -12.47
C ASN A 30 6.21 -7.88 -13.19
N LYS A 31 5.00 -8.41 -12.94
CA LYS A 31 4.54 -9.70 -13.52
C LYS A 31 3.28 -9.60 -14.33
N MET A 32 2.33 -8.78 -13.88
CA MET A 32 1.02 -8.68 -14.52
C MET A 32 0.96 -7.54 -15.55
N ASN A 33 2.06 -6.80 -15.73
CA ASN A 33 2.22 -5.70 -16.68
C ASN A 33 1.25 -4.53 -16.45
N PHE A 34 0.87 -4.27 -15.19
CA PHE A 34 0.17 -3.05 -14.83
C PHE A 34 1.17 -1.91 -14.64
N THR A 35 0.74 -0.68 -14.91
CA THR A 35 1.46 0.47 -14.35
C THR A 35 1.18 0.54 -12.84
N LEU A 36 2.09 1.15 -12.08
CA LEU A 36 1.89 1.36 -10.64
C LEU A 36 0.60 2.16 -10.37
N LYS A 37 0.31 3.13 -11.23
CA LYS A 37 -0.89 3.96 -11.16
C LYS A 37 -2.17 3.15 -11.37
N ASP A 38 -2.25 2.38 -12.46
CA ASP A 38 -3.43 1.58 -12.78
C ASP A 38 -3.71 0.57 -11.66
N TYR A 39 -2.65 -0.06 -11.13
CA TYR A 39 -2.80 -1.02 -10.05
C TYR A 39 -3.24 -0.37 -8.74
N ALA A 40 -2.67 0.78 -8.37
CA ALA A 40 -3.08 1.52 -7.18
C ALA A 40 -4.56 1.92 -7.24
N GLU A 41 -5.05 2.33 -8.42
CA GLU A 41 -6.46 2.64 -8.64
C GLU A 41 -7.36 1.41 -8.49
N LEU A 42 -6.98 0.27 -9.10
CA LEU A 42 -7.72 -0.99 -8.93
C LEU A 42 -7.74 -1.45 -7.47
N PHE A 43 -6.60 -1.37 -6.78
CA PHE A 43 -6.48 -1.73 -5.38
C PHE A 43 -7.38 -0.86 -4.48
N ALA A 44 -7.37 0.46 -4.68
CA ALA A 44 -8.19 1.40 -3.92
C ALA A 44 -9.71 1.18 -4.12
N ASN A 45 -10.10 0.60 -5.26
CA ASN A 45 -11.49 0.29 -5.60
C ASN A 45 -11.81 -1.21 -5.48
N PHE A 46 -10.94 -1.99 -4.85
CA PHE A 46 -11.16 -3.42 -4.64
C PHE A 46 -12.42 -3.65 -3.79
N GLU A 47 -13.26 -4.61 -4.18
CA GLU A 47 -14.55 -4.89 -3.55
C GLU A 47 -14.44 -5.14 -2.03
N TYR A 48 -13.33 -5.74 -1.60
CA TYR A 48 -13.06 -6.07 -0.20
C TYR A 48 -12.05 -5.12 0.46
N ILE A 49 -11.76 -3.95 -0.12
CA ILE A 49 -10.77 -3.00 0.41
C ILE A 49 -11.06 -2.60 1.86
N HIS A 50 -12.35 -2.45 2.20
CA HIS A 50 -12.78 -2.10 3.56
C HIS A 50 -12.45 -3.16 4.61
N LEU A 51 -12.25 -4.43 4.22
CA LEU A 51 -11.80 -5.50 5.12
C LEU A 51 -10.30 -5.38 5.38
N ILE A 52 -9.52 -5.03 4.36
CA ILE A 52 -8.08 -4.73 4.48
C ILE A 52 -7.88 -3.53 5.41
N GLU A 53 -8.66 -2.46 5.21
CA GLU A 53 -8.58 -1.22 6.03
C GLU A 53 -8.93 -1.46 7.50
N LYS A 54 -9.77 -2.47 7.80
CA LYS A 54 -10.15 -2.87 9.16
C LYS A 54 -9.26 -3.95 9.76
N GLY A 55 -8.24 -4.38 9.02
CA GLY A 55 -7.28 -5.35 9.48
C GLY A 55 -7.78 -6.80 9.48
N ASP A 56 -8.68 -7.17 8.57
CA ASP A 56 -9.21 -8.53 8.48
C ASP A 56 -8.08 -9.54 8.20
N PRO A 57 -7.81 -10.50 9.11
CA PRO A 57 -6.68 -11.42 8.98
C PRO A 57 -6.70 -12.23 7.69
N HIS A 58 -7.87 -12.52 7.11
CA HIS A 58 -7.95 -13.25 5.85
C HIS A 58 -7.19 -12.53 4.74
N TYR A 59 -7.35 -11.21 4.62
CA TYR A 59 -6.79 -10.43 3.52
C TYR A 59 -5.38 -9.88 3.78
N ILE A 60 -4.99 -9.71 5.05
CA ILE A 60 -3.69 -9.10 5.37
C ILE A 60 -2.62 -10.12 5.82
N ALA A 61 -3.04 -11.28 6.34
CA ALA A 61 -2.14 -12.32 6.84
C ALA A 61 -2.43 -13.71 6.25
N GLY A 62 -3.67 -13.97 5.83
CA GLY A 62 -4.14 -15.27 5.36
C GLY A 62 -3.95 -15.51 3.85
N VAL A 63 -3.68 -14.47 3.07
CA VAL A 63 -3.39 -14.56 1.63
C VAL A 63 -2.01 -13.99 1.34
N SER A 64 -1.33 -14.56 0.34
CA SER A 64 -0.11 -13.99 -0.20
C SER A 64 -0.38 -12.72 -1.00
N GLY A 65 0.63 -11.85 -1.15
CA GLY A 65 0.50 -10.67 -2.02
C GLY A 65 0.15 -11.01 -3.47
N ILE A 66 0.59 -12.17 -3.97
CA ILE A 66 0.26 -12.69 -5.31
C ILE A 66 -1.24 -12.99 -5.43
N GLU A 67 -1.80 -13.67 -4.42
CA GLU A 67 -3.23 -13.98 -4.39
C GLU A 67 -4.07 -12.70 -4.27
N LEU A 68 -3.61 -11.75 -3.45
CA LEU A 68 -4.25 -10.44 -3.36
C LEU A 68 -4.23 -9.71 -4.71
N ALA A 69 -3.09 -9.66 -5.41
CA ALA A 69 -2.99 -9.01 -6.72
C ALA A 69 -3.91 -9.65 -7.77
N LYS A 70 -3.97 -10.99 -7.79
CA LYS A 70 -4.89 -11.72 -8.66
C LYS A 70 -6.35 -11.43 -8.33
N ALA A 71 -6.70 -11.33 -7.05
CA ALA A 71 -8.05 -11.00 -6.60
C ALA A 71 -8.45 -9.58 -7.01
N VAL A 72 -7.58 -8.60 -6.79
CA VAL A 72 -7.78 -7.20 -7.19
C VAL A 72 -8.02 -7.09 -8.69
N CYS A 73 -7.21 -7.78 -9.51
CA CYS A 73 -7.34 -7.73 -10.96
C CYS A 73 -8.37 -8.72 -11.54
N LYS A 74 -9.10 -9.48 -10.71
CA LYS A 74 -10.04 -10.53 -11.13
C LYS A 74 -9.44 -11.57 -12.10
N ILE A 75 -8.17 -11.90 -11.91
CA ILE A 75 -7.44 -12.86 -12.76
C ILE A 75 -7.45 -14.24 -12.10
N SER A 76 -8.10 -15.21 -12.74
CA SER A 76 -8.07 -16.62 -12.34
C SER A 76 -6.97 -17.39 -13.10
N ASN A 77 -6.34 -18.36 -12.43
CA ASN A 77 -5.52 -19.42 -13.03
C ASN A 77 -4.37 -19.03 -13.98
N LYS A 78 -3.84 -17.79 -13.92
CA LYS A 78 -2.59 -17.44 -14.61
C LYS A 78 -1.38 -17.67 -13.69
N SER A 79 -0.49 -18.54 -14.15
CA SER A 79 0.86 -18.70 -13.60
C SER A 79 1.73 -17.56 -14.13
N PHE A 80 2.25 -16.73 -13.23
CA PHE A 80 3.34 -15.82 -13.57
C PHE A 80 4.59 -16.34 -12.86
N GLY A 81 5.71 -16.45 -13.59
CA GLY A 81 6.95 -17.01 -13.04
C GLY A 81 7.49 -16.21 -11.86
N ILE A 82 8.49 -16.75 -11.15
CA ILE A 82 9.17 -16.09 -10.03
C ILE A 82 10.32 -15.24 -10.63
N LEU A 83 10.39 -13.93 -10.31
CA LEU A 83 11.57 -13.09 -10.63
C LEU A 83 12.51 -13.07 -9.42
N PRO A 84 13.81 -12.78 -9.60
CA PRO A 84 14.69 -12.44 -8.50
C PRO A 84 14.09 -11.26 -7.72
N TYR A 85 14.01 -11.38 -6.39
CA TYR A 85 13.45 -10.35 -5.53
C TYR A 85 14.35 -9.11 -5.52
N CYS A 86 13.88 -8.02 -6.14
CA CYS A 86 14.52 -6.71 -6.12
C CYS A 86 13.42 -5.67 -5.85
N PRO A 87 13.10 -5.35 -4.59
CA PRO A 87 11.96 -4.50 -4.25
C PRO A 87 12.19 -3.08 -4.78
N GLY A 88 11.36 -2.66 -5.73
CA GLY A 88 11.39 -1.33 -6.33
C GLY A 88 10.39 -0.35 -5.69
N VAL A 89 10.08 0.70 -6.44
CA VAL A 89 9.16 1.77 -6.01
C VAL A 89 7.75 1.25 -5.76
N GLU A 90 7.31 0.26 -6.53
CA GLU A 90 6.04 -0.42 -6.41
C GLU A 90 5.91 -1.16 -5.07
N PHE A 91 6.93 -1.95 -4.70
CA PHE A 91 6.98 -2.64 -3.41
C PHE A 91 6.97 -1.63 -2.27
N TRP A 92 7.83 -0.60 -2.34
CA TRP A 92 7.92 0.43 -1.32
C TRP A 92 6.63 1.22 -1.18
N THR A 93 5.95 1.55 -2.28
CA THR A 93 4.66 2.24 -2.27
C THR A 93 3.64 1.40 -1.50
N GLY A 94 3.48 0.11 -1.83
CA GLY A 94 2.60 -0.80 -1.09
C GLY A 94 2.94 -0.89 0.40
N TRP A 95 4.24 -0.93 0.74
CA TRP A 95 4.73 -0.98 2.11
C TRP A 95 4.40 0.28 2.92
N ILE A 96 4.54 1.46 2.29
CA ILE A 96 4.30 2.76 2.92
C ILE A 96 2.81 3.00 3.10
N ILE A 97 1.98 2.77 2.08
CA ILE A 97 0.53 3.01 2.18
C ILE A 97 -0.11 2.09 3.22
N ALA A 98 0.33 0.84 3.34
CA ALA A 98 -0.20 -0.10 4.33
C ALA A 98 0.02 0.42 5.77
N TYR A 99 1.22 0.92 6.06
CA TYR A 99 1.51 1.48 7.37
C TYR A 99 0.80 2.79 7.62
N TYR A 100 0.79 3.67 6.63
CA TYR A 100 0.20 5.00 6.78
C TYR A 100 -1.32 4.90 6.96
N GLN A 101 -1.97 3.97 6.24
CA GLN A 101 -3.37 3.60 6.42
C GLN A 101 -3.64 3.17 7.86
N TRP A 102 -2.85 2.22 8.39
CA TRP A 102 -2.97 1.79 9.77
C TRP A 102 -2.76 2.92 10.79
N LEU A 103 -1.71 3.72 10.59
CA LEU A 103 -1.28 4.81 11.49
C LEU A 103 -2.31 5.94 11.59
N ARG A 104 -2.98 6.27 10.48
CA ARG A 104 -3.91 7.40 10.41
C ARG A 104 -5.38 6.97 10.34
N ASN A 105 -5.64 5.67 10.20
CA ASN A 105 -6.97 5.10 10.03
C ASN A 105 -7.77 5.80 8.91
N LEU A 106 -7.09 6.03 7.79
CA LEU A 106 -7.69 6.61 6.57
C LEU A 106 -8.06 5.47 5.61
N SER A 107 -8.86 5.74 4.58
CA SER A 107 -9.05 4.77 3.50
C SER A 107 -7.88 4.83 2.52
N TYR A 108 -7.56 3.71 1.87
CA TYR A 108 -6.54 3.68 0.81
C TYR A 108 -6.90 4.61 -0.33
N LYS A 109 -8.20 4.68 -0.67
CA LYS A 109 -8.69 5.63 -1.66
C LYS A 109 -8.40 7.08 -1.28
N PHE A 110 -8.67 7.48 -0.03
CA PHE A 110 -8.39 8.85 0.41
C PHE A 110 -6.88 9.16 0.39
N ILE A 111 -6.04 8.21 0.81
CA ILE A 111 -4.58 8.36 0.79
C ILE A 111 -4.09 8.56 -0.65
N LEU A 112 -4.49 7.69 -1.58
CA LEU A 112 -4.03 7.70 -2.98
C LEU A 112 -4.60 8.88 -3.78
N ASP A 113 -5.82 9.33 -3.46
CA ASP A 113 -6.42 10.53 -4.06
C ASP A 113 -5.69 11.83 -3.63
N ARG A 114 -5.10 11.85 -2.41
CA ARG A 114 -4.41 13.03 -1.86
C ARG A 114 -2.89 12.99 -2.03
N PHE A 115 -2.30 11.80 -2.05
CA PHE A 115 -0.88 11.55 -2.26
C PHE A 115 -0.76 10.60 -3.45
N SER A 116 -0.62 11.17 -4.63
CA SER A 116 -0.66 10.42 -5.88
C SER A 116 0.54 9.47 -6.03
N VAL A 117 0.40 8.48 -6.92
CA VAL A 117 1.49 7.56 -7.26
C VAL A 117 2.73 8.30 -7.75
N GLU A 118 2.56 9.35 -8.56
CA GLU A 118 3.68 10.15 -9.05
C GLU A 118 4.45 10.82 -7.90
N ARG A 119 3.77 11.21 -6.81
CA ARG A 119 4.45 11.72 -5.60
C ARG A 119 5.20 10.61 -4.86
N PHE A 120 4.69 9.39 -4.83
CA PHE A 120 5.45 8.25 -4.29
C PHE A 120 6.71 7.98 -5.11
N GLU A 121 6.63 8.04 -6.44
CA GLU A 121 7.77 7.87 -7.33
C GLU A 121 8.82 8.97 -7.12
N MET A 122 8.41 10.23 -6.97
CA MET A 122 9.31 11.34 -6.64
C MET A 122 9.94 11.21 -5.24
N ALA A 123 9.18 10.71 -4.28
CA ALA A 123 9.64 10.52 -2.90
C ALA A 123 10.61 9.35 -2.77
N TYR A 124 10.46 8.30 -3.58
CA TYR A 124 11.20 7.05 -3.45
C TYR A 124 12.72 7.24 -3.33
N PRO A 125 13.45 7.92 -4.24
CA PRO A 125 14.90 8.06 -4.14
C PRO A 125 15.40 8.69 -2.83
N THR A 126 14.58 9.56 -2.22
CA THR A 126 14.94 10.29 -0.99
C THR A 126 14.56 9.51 0.27
N PHE A 127 13.44 8.78 0.23
CA PHE A 127 12.82 8.19 1.42
C PHE A 127 13.00 6.68 1.56
N HIS A 128 13.32 5.95 0.48
CA HIS A 128 13.39 4.49 0.52
C HIS A 128 14.49 3.92 1.44
N GLU A 129 15.62 4.62 1.57
CA GLU A 129 16.72 4.25 2.50
C GLU A 129 16.68 5.01 3.83
N SER A 130 15.78 5.98 3.99
CA SER A 130 15.79 6.89 5.14
C SER A 130 14.79 6.50 6.23
N ASN A 131 14.79 7.26 7.33
CA ASN A 131 13.85 7.04 8.42
C ASN A 131 12.41 7.32 7.97
N LYS A 132 11.57 6.28 8.01
CA LYS A 132 10.14 6.29 7.65
C LYS A 132 9.34 7.42 8.32
N LYS A 133 9.75 7.88 9.52
CA LYS A 133 9.11 9.02 10.20
C LYS A 133 9.05 10.26 9.32
N ARG A 134 10.14 10.59 8.61
CA ARG A 134 10.20 11.77 7.74
C ARG A 134 9.26 11.63 6.54
N MET A 135 9.11 10.41 6.01
CA MET A 135 8.15 10.12 4.94
C MET A 135 6.71 10.37 5.43
N PHE A 136 6.35 9.89 6.63
CA PHE A 136 4.99 10.09 7.15
C PHE A 136 4.70 11.54 7.53
N GLU A 137 5.69 12.28 8.06
CA GLU A 137 5.58 13.73 8.26
C GLU A 137 5.38 14.48 6.94
N TYR A 138 6.05 14.04 5.86
CA TYR A 138 5.82 14.58 4.52
C TYR A 138 4.40 14.29 4.04
N MET A 139 3.94 13.03 4.15
CA MET A 139 2.58 12.64 3.79
C MET A 139 1.52 13.43 4.55
N ASP A 140 1.68 13.62 5.87
CA ASP A 140 0.75 14.42 6.68
C ASP A 140 0.61 15.84 6.13
N LYS A 141 1.73 16.50 5.76
CA LYS A 141 1.70 17.84 5.19
C LYS A 141 0.94 17.91 3.87
N VAL A 142 1.16 16.95 2.97
CA VAL A 142 0.46 16.91 1.67
C VAL A 142 -1.03 16.60 1.86
N ILE A 143 -1.35 15.58 2.65
CA ILE A 143 -2.71 15.04 2.76
C ILE A 143 -3.64 15.99 3.52
N PHE A 144 -3.14 16.63 4.58
CA PHE A 144 -3.92 17.53 5.43
C PHE A 144 -3.78 19.03 5.08
N GLY A 145 -3.01 19.37 4.05
CA GLY A 145 -3.00 20.72 3.46
C GLY A 145 -2.06 21.72 4.13
N GLU A 146 -0.87 21.28 4.56
CA GLU A 146 0.21 22.15 5.03
C GLU A 146 1.26 22.48 3.95
N GLU A 147 1.14 21.94 2.74
CA GLU A 147 1.87 22.46 1.57
C GLU A 147 1.20 23.78 1.11
N LYS A 148 1.82 24.92 1.48
CA LYS A 148 1.55 26.23 0.87
C LYS A 148 2.16 26.33 -0.51
#